data_AF-A0A9D2JGP9-F1
#
_entry.id   AF-A0A9D2JGP9-F1
#
_cell.length_a   1.000
_cell.length_b   1.000
_cell.length_c   1.000
_cell.angle_alpha   90.00
_cell.angle_beta   90.00
_cell.angle_gamma   90.00
#
_symmetry.space_group_name_H-M   'P 1'
#
loop_
_entity.id
_entity.type
_entity.pdbx_description
1 polymer ?
#
loop_
_entity_poly.entity_id
_entity_poly.type
_entity_poly.pdbx_seq_one_letter_code
_entity_poly.pdbx_strand_id
1 'polypeptide(L)'
;MDLKEQAKQDYLAGMKIKDIAQKIGKSASTIRSWKSRYKWDDVSDKVAKAATKSVATKRNNNELTKKYGWEPKYDKHGSFKLFGVKIVVAFTNSERGVGAVRGMTAYGAYINEASLANRAV
;
A
#
# COMPACT_ATOMS: atom_id res chain seq x y z
N MET A 1 -3.56 16.83 -37.37
CA MET A 1 -3.44 16.08 -36.09
C MET A 1 -4.82 15.86 -35.52
N ASP A 2 -5.12 14.65 -35.03
CA ASP A 2 -6.41 14.37 -34.41
C ASP A 2 -6.51 15.02 -33.03
N LEU A 3 -7.51 15.89 -32.84
CA LEU A 3 -7.68 16.68 -31.61
C LEU A 3 -8.00 15.78 -30.41
N LYS A 4 -8.59 14.60 -30.65
CA LYS A 4 -8.94 13.63 -29.59
C LYS A 4 -7.71 12.90 -29.08
N GLU A 5 -6.80 12.50 -29.97
CA GLU A 5 -5.53 11.91 -29.60
C GLU A 5 -4.70 12.88 -28.75
N GLN A 6 -4.64 14.15 -29.15
CA GLN A 6 -3.95 15.19 -28.38
C GLN A 6 -4.57 15.35 -26.98
N ALA A 7 -5.90 15.43 -26.89
CA ALA A 7 -6.62 15.52 -25.61
C ALA A 7 -6.36 14.30 -24.71
N LYS A 8 -6.29 13.10 -25.30
CA LYS A 8 -6.03 11.86 -24.58
C LYS A 8 -4.61 11.83 -24.03
N GLN A 9 -3.62 12.27 -24.80
CA GLN A 9 -2.22 12.36 -24.36
C GLN A 9 -2.07 13.37 -23.21
N ASP A 10 -2.64 14.57 -23.37
CA ASP A 10 -2.59 15.60 -22.33
C ASP A 10 -3.32 15.12 -21.05
N TYR A 11 -4.41 14.37 -21.18
CA TYR A 11 -5.11 13.75 -20.03
C TYR A 11 -4.27 12.67 -19.35
N LEU A 12 -3.64 11.78 -20.12
CA LEU A 12 -2.74 10.73 -19.60
C LEU A 12 -1.49 11.31 -18.93
N ALA A 13 -1.04 12.48 -19.37
CA ALA A 13 0.01 13.25 -18.71
C ALA A 13 -0.45 13.91 -17.39
N GLY A 14 -1.73 13.78 -17.02
CA GLY A 14 -2.30 14.29 -15.78
C GLY A 14 -2.83 15.73 -15.85
N MET A 15 -2.96 16.31 -17.04
CA MET A 15 -3.44 17.68 -17.21
C MET A 15 -4.96 17.77 -16.91
N LYS A 16 -5.41 18.87 -16.30
CA LYS A 16 -6.83 19.02 -15.97
C LYS A 16 -7.66 19.21 -17.24
N ILE A 17 -8.87 18.65 -17.25
CA ILE A 17 -9.82 18.74 -18.38
C ILE A 17 -10.11 20.19 -18.80
N LYS A 18 -10.11 21.14 -17.85
CA LYS A 18 -10.33 22.56 -18.14
C LYS A 18 -9.19 23.17 -18.97
N ASP A 19 -7.96 22.83 -18.64
CA ASP A 19 -6.76 23.36 -19.31
C ASP A 19 -6.60 22.75 -20.72
N ILE A 20 -6.91 21.44 -20.85
CA ILE A 20 -6.97 20.75 -22.14
C ILE A 20 -8.04 21.38 -23.04
N ALA A 21 -9.19 21.71 -22.48
CA ALA A 21 -10.27 22.36 -23.20
C ALA A 21 -9.84 23.74 -23.74
N GLN A 22 -9.14 24.53 -22.93
CA GLN A 22 -8.59 25.83 -23.33
C GLN A 22 -7.51 25.69 -24.42
N LYS A 23 -6.59 24.73 -24.28
CA LYS A 23 -5.52 24.46 -25.25
C LYS A 23 -6.06 24.05 -26.64
N ILE A 24 -7.11 23.23 -26.67
CA ILE A 24 -7.69 22.68 -27.90
C ILE A 24 -8.79 23.61 -28.46
N GLY A 25 -9.21 24.63 -27.70
CA GLY A 25 -10.30 25.53 -28.10
C GLY A 25 -11.67 24.85 -28.11
N LYS A 26 -11.89 23.86 -27.24
CA LYS A 26 -13.17 23.14 -27.10
C LYS A 26 -13.76 23.38 -25.72
N SER A 27 -15.05 23.10 -25.56
CA SER A 27 -15.68 23.17 -24.25
C SER A 27 -15.23 22.00 -23.36
N ALA A 28 -15.19 22.21 -22.05
CA ALA A 28 -14.90 21.15 -21.10
C ALA A 28 -15.93 20.00 -21.17
N SER A 29 -17.16 20.26 -21.64
CA SER A 29 -18.17 19.22 -21.86
C SER A 29 -17.83 18.29 -23.03
N THR A 30 -17.23 18.80 -24.11
CA THR A 30 -16.75 17.96 -25.22
C THR A 30 -15.65 17.00 -24.78
N ILE A 31 -14.67 17.48 -24.02
CA ILE A 31 -13.58 16.63 -23.50
C ILE A 31 -14.12 15.58 -22.52
N ARG A 32 -15.07 15.94 -21.64
CA ARG A 32 -15.75 14.96 -20.76
C ARG A 32 -16.51 13.89 -21.55
N SER A 33 -17.18 14.27 -22.63
CA SER A 33 -17.88 13.33 -23.50
C SER A 33 -16.92 12.32 -24.14
N TRP A 34 -15.76 12.79 -24.63
CA TRP A 34 -14.71 11.90 -25.16
C TRP A 34 -14.12 10.98 -24.10
N LYS A 35 -13.78 11.53 -22.92
CA LYS A 35 -13.31 10.75 -21.78
C LYS A 35 -14.23 9.57 -21.45
N SER A 36 -15.55 9.83 -21.43
CA SER A 36 -16.58 8.83 -21.18
C SER A 36 -16.72 7.82 -22.34
N ARG A 37 -16.88 8.29 -23.58
CA ARG A 37 -17.05 7.42 -24.77
C ARG A 37 -15.89 6.46 -24.99
N TYR A 38 -14.66 6.92 -24.72
CA TYR A 38 -13.44 6.16 -24.98
C TYR A 38 -12.80 5.57 -23.71
N LYS A 39 -13.50 5.62 -22.55
CA LYS A 39 -13.07 5.05 -21.27
C LYS A 39 -11.61 5.37 -20.91
N TRP A 40 -11.23 6.65 -20.96
CA TRP A 40 -9.84 7.05 -20.71
C TRP A 40 -9.35 6.74 -19.28
N ASP A 41 -10.28 6.59 -18.33
CA ASP A 41 -9.97 6.24 -16.93
C ASP A 41 -9.25 4.87 -16.83
N ASP A 42 -9.71 3.85 -17.58
CA ASP A 42 -9.10 2.51 -17.60
C ASP A 42 -7.63 2.55 -18.06
N VAL A 43 -7.30 3.49 -18.95
CA VAL A 43 -5.92 3.67 -19.45
C VAL A 43 -5.10 4.44 -18.43
N SER A 44 -5.65 5.49 -17.84
CA SER A 44 -4.95 6.28 -16.84
C SER A 44 -4.65 5.48 -15.56
N ASP A 45 -5.57 4.63 -15.10
CA ASP A 45 -5.37 3.79 -13.93
C ASP A 45 -4.28 2.73 -14.17
N LYS A 46 -4.20 2.19 -15.39
CA LYS A 46 -3.12 1.28 -15.80
C LYS A 46 -1.77 1.99 -15.84
N VAL A 47 -1.71 3.19 -16.39
CA VAL A 47 -0.48 4.00 -16.46
C VAL A 47 -0.04 4.45 -15.06
N ALA A 48 -0.97 4.90 -14.22
CA ALA A 48 -0.70 5.29 -12.84
C ALA A 48 -0.18 4.10 -12.02
N LYS A 49 -0.81 2.91 -12.13
CA LYS A 49 -0.33 1.68 -11.46
C LYS A 49 1.04 1.23 -11.97
N ALA A 50 1.34 1.41 -13.26
CA ALA A 50 2.66 1.10 -13.82
C ALA A 50 3.75 2.09 -13.35
N ALA A 51 3.40 3.37 -13.15
CA ALA A 51 4.32 4.41 -12.71
C ALA A 51 4.59 4.36 -11.20
N THR A 52 3.61 3.99 -10.37
CA THR A 52 3.80 3.82 -8.93
C THR A 52 4.55 2.52 -8.63
N LYS A 53 5.88 2.54 -8.73
CA LYS A 53 6.71 1.58 -7.99
C LYS A 53 6.42 1.82 -6.51
N SER A 54 5.71 0.91 -5.86
CA SER A 54 5.46 0.99 -4.42
C SER A 54 6.81 0.95 -3.71
N VAL A 55 7.30 2.11 -3.27
CA VAL A 55 8.46 2.19 -2.39
C VAL A 55 7.96 1.67 -1.05
N ALA A 56 8.30 0.42 -0.73
CA ALA A 56 8.10 -0.11 0.60
C ALA A 56 8.89 0.79 1.57
N THR A 57 8.19 1.66 2.29
CA THR A 57 8.78 2.48 3.35
C THR A 57 9.47 1.52 4.32
N LYS A 58 10.80 1.57 4.40
CA LYS A 58 11.56 0.82 5.40
C LYS A 58 11.00 1.22 6.76
N ARG A 59 10.35 0.30 7.44
CA ARG A 59 9.81 0.48 8.80
C ARG A 59 10.97 0.38 9.78
N ASN A 60 11.72 1.46 9.95
CA ASN A 60 12.84 1.52 10.88
C ASN A 60 12.58 2.53 11.99
N ASN A 61 11.74 2.13 12.96
CA ASN A 61 11.72 2.81 14.26
C ASN A 61 11.32 1.84 15.38
N ASN A 62 11.74 0.58 15.28
CA ASN A 62 11.45 -0.43 16.29
C ASN A 62 12.39 -0.23 17.50
N GLU A 63 11.84 -0.19 18.71
CA GLU A 63 12.62 0.02 19.95
C GLU A 63 13.72 -1.02 20.14
N LEU A 64 13.52 -2.23 19.63
CA LEU A 64 14.50 -3.31 19.63
C LEU A 64 15.82 -2.91 18.94
N THR A 65 15.74 -2.17 17.83
CA THR A 65 16.93 -1.71 17.11
C THR A 65 17.64 -0.59 17.86
N LYS A 66 16.89 0.33 18.47
CA LYS A 66 17.47 1.45 19.23
C LYS A 66 18.13 1.02 20.54
N LYS A 67 17.48 0.10 21.28
CA LYS A 67 17.90 -0.28 22.62
C LYS A 67 18.90 -1.43 22.63
N TYR A 68 18.80 -2.35 21.66
CA TYR A 68 19.60 -3.58 21.62
C TYR A 68 20.46 -3.72 20.36
N GLY A 69 20.49 -2.72 19.48
CA GLY A 69 21.28 -2.75 18.23
C GLY A 69 20.84 -3.86 17.27
N TRP A 70 19.63 -4.37 17.43
CA TRP A 70 19.16 -5.54 16.69
C TRP A 70 18.49 -5.16 15.37
N GLU A 71 18.96 -5.73 14.26
CA GLU A 71 18.44 -5.50 12.91
C GLU A 71 17.62 -6.71 12.40
N PRO A 72 16.28 -6.69 12.53
CA PRO A 72 15.41 -7.73 11.98
C PRO A 72 15.46 -7.80 10.45
N LYS A 73 15.54 -9.03 9.93
CA LYS A 73 15.17 -9.32 8.54
C LYS A 73 13.66 -9.50 8.44
N TYR A 74 12.99 -8.52 7.85
CA TYR A 74 11.53 -8.53 7.67
C TYR A 74 11.11 -9.30 6.42
N ASP A 75 9.95 -9.95 6.48
CA ASP A 75 9.25 -10.50 5.32
C ASP A 75 8.47 -9.40 4.56
N LYS A 76 7.90 -9.77 3.40
CA LYS A 76 7.09 -8.86 2.57
C LYS A 76 5.90 -8.23 3.33
N HIS A 77 5.42 -8.87 4.39
CA HIS A 77 4.30 -8.44 5.20
C HIS A 77 4.74 -7.70 6.48
N GLY A 78 6.05 -7.51 6.70
CA GLY A 78 6.61 -6.83 7.86
C GLY A 78 6.67 -7.70 9.12
N SER A 79 6.49 -9.02 9.00
CA SER A 79 6.75 -9.97 10.10
C SER A 79 8.24 -10.33 10.12
N PHE A 80 8.73 -10.80 11.26
CA PHE A 80 10.14 -11.21 11.41
C PHE A 80 10.26 -12.39 12.39
N LYS A 81 11.40 -13.08 12.40
CA LYS A 81 11.70 -14.13 13.38
C LYS A 81 12.66 -13.59 14.44
N LEU A 82 12.39 -13.90 15.69
CA LEU A 82 13.24 -13.60 16.84
C LEU A 82 13.27 -14.83 17.75
N PHE A 83 14.46 -15.33 18.09
CA PHE A 83 14.66 -16.54 18.92
C PHE A 83 13.83 -17.77 18.46
N GLY A 84 13.72 -17.99 17.14
CA GLY A 84 12.95 -19.10 16.57
C GLY A 84 11.43 -18.88 16.51
N VAL A 85 10.92 -17.82 17.15
CA VAL A 85 9.49 -17.46 17.16
C VAL A 85 9.20 -16.43 16.06
N LYS A 86 8.10 -16.62 15.32
CA LYS A 86 7.63 -15.66 14.30
C LYS A 86 6.81 -14.56 14.97
N ILE A 87 7.27 -13.32 14.86
CA ILE A 87 6.59 -12.12 15.35
C ILE A 87 5.86 -11.46 14.18
N VAL A 88 4.55 -11.32 14.31
CA VAL A 88 3.67 -10.65 13.33
C VAL A 88 3.35 -9.26 13.84
N VAL A 89 3.67 -8.24 13.03
CA VAL A 89 3.35 -6.84 13.37
C VAL A 89 1.92 -6.54 12.96
N ALA A 90 1.06 -6.25 13.94
CA ALA A 90 -0.32 -5.83 13.71
C ALA A 90 -0.48 -4.32 13.92
N PHE A 91 -1.34 -3.70 13.11
CA PHE A 91 -1.66 -2.26 13.20
C PHE A 91 -3.04 -2.06 13.82
N THR A 92 -3.14 -1.19 14.81
CA THR A 92 -4.39 -0.91 15.53
C THR A 92 -5.30 0.08 14.81
N ASN A 93 -4.78 0.81 13.82
CA ASN A 93 -5.52 1.86 13.10
C ASN A 93 -6.56 1.33 12.09
N SER A 94 -6.75 0.01 11.98
CA SER A 94 -7.77 -0.57 11.09
C SER A 94 -8.28 -1.90 11.63
N GLU A 95 -9.57 -2.18 11.46
CA GLU A 95 -10.20 -3.45 11.86
C GLU A 95 -9.50 -4.67 11.23
N ARG A 96 -9.03 -4.54 9.98
CA ARG A 96 -8.26 -5.58 9.29
C ARG A 96 -6.90 -5.82 9.95
N GLY A 97 -6.27 -4.77 10.48
CA GLY A 97 -5.00 -4.84 11.20
C GLY A 97 -5.16 -5.44 12.60
N VAL A 98 -6.23 -5.08 13.32
CA VAL A 98 -6.60 -5.70 14.60
C VAL A 98 -6.95 -7.18 14.39
N GLY A 99 -7.68 -7.50 13.32
CA GLY A 99 -8.03 -8.88 12.96
C GLY A 99 -6.85 -9.75 12.52
N ALA A 100 -5.65 -9.20 12.35
CA ALA A 100 -4.42 -9.97 12.17
C ALA A 100 -3.88 -10.54 13.50
N VAL A 101 -4.27 -9.95 14.63
CA VAL A 101 -4.00 -10.45 15.99
C VAL A 101 -5.00 -11.57 16.30
N ARG A 102 -4.82 -12.74 15.72
CA ARG A 102 -5.62 -13.94 16.06
C ARG A 102 -4.80 -14.85 16.96
N GLY A 103 -5.39 -15.25 18.09
CA GLY A 103 -4.73 -16.14 19.07
C GLY A 103 -3.93 -15.43 20.17
N MET A 104 -3.85 -14.09 20.18
CA MET A 104 -3.29 -13.31 21.29
C MET A 104 -4.36 -13.09 22.38
N THR A 105 -5.11 -14.13 22.70
CA THR A 105 -5.97 -14.15 23.89
C THR A 105 -5.11 -14.51 25.10
N ALA A 106 -5.51 -14.11 26.30
CA ALA A 106 -4.80 -14.47 27.53
C ALA A 106 -4.56 -16.00 27.64
N TYR A 107 -5.47 -16.80 27.08
CA TYR A 107 -5.34 -18.26 26.96
C TYR A 107 -4.22 -18.69 26.00
N GLY A 108 -4.11 -18.06 24.83
CA GLY A 108 -3.03 -18.35 23.88
C GLY A 108 -1.64 -17.95 24.41
N ALA A 109 -1.56 -16.84 25.16
CA ALA A 109 -0.35 -16.46 25.88
C ALA A 109 0.02 -17.48 26.97
N TYR A 110 -0.96 -17.91 27.78
CA TYR A 110 -0.77 -18.90 28.84
C TYR A 110 -0.26 -20.25 28.32
N ILE A 111 -0.81 -20.77 27.22
CA ILE A 111 -0.35 -22.03 26.61
C ILE A 111 1.09 -21.90 26.07
N ASN A 112 1.45 -20.72 25.57
CA ASN A 112 2.79 -20.48 25.04
C ASN A 112 3.82 -20.37 26.18
N GLU A 113 3.48 -19.74 27.31
CA GLU A 113 4.30 -19.72 28.52
C GLU A 113 4.41 -21.12 29.15
N ALA A 114 3.32 -21.88 29.21
CA ALA A 114 3.30 -23.23 29.77
C ALA A 114 4.09 -24.24 28.92
N SER A 115 4.16 -24.07 27.59
CA SER A 115 4.94 -24.94 26.71
C SER A 115 6.44 -24.58 26.68
N LEU A 116 6.81 -23.36 27.06
CA LEU A 116 8.19 -22.91 27.28
C LEU A 116 8.72 -23.19 28.69
N ALA A 117 7.84 -23.52 29.65
CA ALA A 117 8.22 -23.97 30.98
C ALA A 117 8.84 -25.37 30.89
N ASN A 118 10.15 -25.43 30.62
CA ASN A 118 10.92 -26.64 30.86
C ASN A 118 10.83 -26.96 32.36
N ARG A 119 10.32 -28.13 32.71
CA ARG A 119 10.33 -28.59 34.10
C ARG A 119 11.79 -28.71 34.50
N ALA A 120 12.28 -27.80 35.35
CA ALA A 120 13.58 -27.99 35.97
C ALA A 120 13.52 -29.28 36.79
N VAL A 121 14.10 -30.34 36.24
CA VAL A 121 14.63 -31.53 36.91
C VAL A 121 15.85 -31.98 36.12
#